data_AF-A0A8S3RIK6-F1
#
_entry.id   AF-A0A8S3RIK6-F1
#
_cell.length_a   1.000
_cell.length_b   1.000
_cell.length_c   1.000
_cell.angle_alpha   90.00
_cell.angle_beta   90.00
_cell.angle_gamma   90.00
#
_symmetry.space_group_name_H-M   'P 1'
#
loop_
_entity.id
_entity.type
_entity.pdbx_description
1 polymer ?
#
loop_
_entity_poly.entity_id
_entity_poly.type
_entity_poly.pdbx_seq_one_letter_code
_entity_poly.pdbx_strand_id
1 'polypeptide(L)'
;MLYIKTGLKNANMMFLMTDAQVADEKFLVLINDLLASGEIPDLFPDDEFDNVIASIRNEVRATGLEDSRDNCWKYFIDKVRRTLKVVLCFSPVGSTLRVRSRKFPAITNCTSIDVFHEWPLEALNSVSARFLEDMELLSDDMRESVSKFMGYVHQSVNETSQQYLQNERRYNYTTPKSFLEQIKLYQNLLTKKNDELQKKIIRLENGIEKLRSTATQVDDLKAKLAAQEVELGQKTDETNKLLAVVGSDTERVSTEKAIADEEEKKVQKINEDVSKKQQDCQRDLSKAEPALKAAEQALNTLNKNNLTELKSFSSPPPAVVNVVAAVMCLLAPGGRVPKDKSWKMAKATMMNKIDLFLENLINYDKDHVHENCQRAVEPYWVDPEFDPDLVKGKSFAASGLCSWVINIMRYYKVYCAVEPKRMALEGANAELSAAKHKLKAITQK
;
A
#
# COMPACT_ATOMS: atom_id res chain seq x y z
N MET A 1 32.02 -73.83 -38.15
CA MET A 1 32.39 -72.39 -38.34
C MET A 1 33.82 -72.02 -37.95
N LEU A 2 34.35 -72.46 -36.79
CA LEU A 2 35.73 -72.12 -36.36
C LEU A 2 36.81 -72.64 -37.32
N TYR A 3 36.78 -73.95 -37.63
CA TYR A 3 37.71 -74.60 -38.58
C TYR A 3 37.73 -73.93 -39.96
N ILE A 4 36.57 -73.54 -40.49
CA ILE A 4 36.48 -72.84 -41.78
C ILE A 4 37.20 -71.48 -41.71
N LYS A 5 37.00 -70.71 -40.64
CA LYS A 5 37.64 -69.40 -40.47
C LYS A 5 39.16 -69.53 -40.28
N THR A 6 39.60 -70.51 -39.49
CA THR A 6 41.02 -70.68 -39.16
C THR A 6 41.81 -71.39 -40.27
N GLY A 7 41.20 -72.36 -40.94
CA GLY A 7 41.85 -73.15 -41.98
C GLY A 7 41.68 -72.59 -43.41
N LEU A 8 40.49 -72.12 -43.82
CA LEU A 8 40.30 -71.55 -45.17
C LEU A 8 40.70 -70.08 -45.23
N LYS A 9 40.27 -69.27 -44.26
CA LYS A 9 40.56 -67.82 -44.24
C LYS A 9 41.89 -67.46 -43.55
N ASN A 10 42.61 -68.46 -43.03
CA ASN A 10 43.87 -68.30 -42.30
C ASN A 10 43.78 -67.27 -41.14
N ALA A 11 42.61 -67.15 -40.51
CA ALA A 11 42.42 -66.24 -39.39
C ALA A 11 42.96 -66.88 -38.10
N ASN A 12 43.84 -66.19 -37.39
CA ASN A 12 44.29 -66.62 -36.07
C ASN A 12 43.17 -66.41 -35.05
N MET A 13 42.74 -67.47 -34.36
CA MET A 13 41.63 -67.41 -33.42
C MET A 13 41.96 -68.12 -32.10
N MET A 14 41.42 -67.57 -31.00
CA MET A 14 41.41 -68.21 -29.69
C MET A 14 39.99 -68.68 -29.36
N PHE A 15 39.84 -69.94 -28.97
CA PHE A 15 38.64 -70.49 -28.37
C PHE A 15 38.82 -70.55 -26.85
N LEU A 16 38.12 -69.67 -26.13
CA LEU A 16 38.11 -69.62 -24.68
C LEU A 16 36.86 -70.33 -24.15
N MET A 17 37.05 -71.33 -23.29
CA MET A 17 35.96 -72.01 -22.60
C MET A 17 36.18 -72.00 -21.09
N THR A 18 35.14 -71.63 -20.35
CA THR A 18 35.11 -71.66 -18.88
C THR A 18 34.30 -72.85 -18.36
N ASP A 19 34.56 -73.27 -17.13
CA ASP A 19 33.83 -74.38 -16.48
C ASP A 19 32.30 -74.21 -16.52
N ALA A 20 31.81 -72.98 -16.36
CA ALA A 20 30.38 -72.66 -16.38
C ALA A 20 29.70 -72.89 -17.75
N GLN A 21 30.47 -72.94 -18.83
CA GLN A 21 29.96 -73.15 -20.19
C GLN A 21 29.86 -74.65 -20.55
N VAL A 22 30.37 -75.54 -19.71
CA VAL A 22 30.29 -76.99 -19.89
C VAL A 22 28.97 -77.52 -19.33
N ALA A 23 27.88 -77.30 -20.08
CA ALA A 23 26.55 -77.77 -19.70
C ALA A 23 26.39 -79.30 -19.83
N ASP A 24 27.04 -79.92 -20.81
CA ASP A 24 27.05 -81.37 -21.04
C ASP A 24 28.50 -81.86 -21.22
N GLU A 25 28.84 -82.99 -20.61
CA GLU A 25 30.14 -83.64 -20.75
C GLU A 25 30.43 -84.06 -22.19
N LYS A 26 29.41 -84.25 -23.04
CA LYS A 26 29.60 -84.54 -24.48
C LYS A 26 30.42 -83.48 -25.20
N PHE A 27 30.35 -82.22 -24.76
CA PHE A 27 31.15 -81.16 -25.36
C PHE A 27 32.65 -81.37 -25.14
N LEU A 28 33.05 -81.99 -24.02
CA LEU A 28 34.45 -82.30 -23.73
C LEU A 28 34.98 -83.44 -24.58
N VAL A 29 34.13 -84.30 -25.13
CA VAL A 29 34.54 -85.31 -26.14
C VAL A 29 35.07 -84.60 -27.37
N LEU A 30 34.32 -83.61 -27.88
CA LEU A 30 34.72 -82.83 -29.07
C LEU A 30 36.02 -82.06 -28.83
N ILE A 31 36.18 -81.48 -27.63
CA ILE A 31 37.42 -80.77 -27.25
C ILE A 31 38.58 -81.75 -27.10
N ASN A 32 38.35 -82.95 -26.54
CA ASN A 32 39.38 -83.98 -26.43
C ASN A 32 39.90 -84.40 -27.82
N ASP A 33 39.00 -84.63 -28.77
CA ASP A 33 39.36 -85.02 -30.13
C ASP A 33 40.09 -83.89 -30.86
N LEU A 34 39.60 -82.65 -30.73
CA LEU A 34 40.28 -81.44 -31.20
C LEU A 34 41.71 -81.30 -30.64
N LEU A 35 41.92 -81.58 -29.36
CA LEU A 35 43.24 -81.47 -28.73
C LEU A 35 44.17 -82.64 -29.10
N ALA A 36 43.62 -83.85 -29.26
CA ALA A 36 44.40 -85.05 -29.55
C ALA A 36 44.84 -85.13 -31.01
N SER A 37 43.90 -85.09 -31.96
CA SER A 37 44.15 -85.24 -33.39
C SER A 37 44.05 -83.92 -34.16
N GLY A 38 43.30 -82.94 -33.64
CA GLY A 38 42.91 -81.76 -34.40
C GLY A 38 41.73 -82.02 -35.34
N GLU A 39 41.17 -83.23 -35.34
CA GLU A 39 40.06 -83.64 -36.18
C GLU A 39 38.94 -84.19 -35.30
N ILE A 40 37.73 -83.65 -35.48
CA ILE A 40 36.54 -84.09 -34.77
C ILE A 40 35.73 -84.95 -35.75
N PRO A 41 35.44 -86.23 -35.43
CA PRO A 41 34.60 -87.08 -36.26
C PRO A 41 33.21 -86.48 -36.48
N ASP A 42 32.65 -86.64 -37.67
CA ASP A 42 31.31 -86.18 -38.06
C ASP A 42 31.05 -84.66 -37.86
N LEU A 43 32.12 -83.86 -37.77
CA LEU A 43 31.99 -82.40 -37.61
C LEU A 43 31.51 -81.73 -38.90
N PHE A 44 31.93 -82.26 -40.05
CA PHE A 44 31.62 -81.73 -41.38
C PHE A 44 30.74 -82.71 -42.14
N PRO A 45 29.63 -82.25 -42.74
CA PRO A 45 28.93 -83.06 -43.73
C PRO A 45 29.78 -83.19 -45.01
N ASP A 46 29.50 -84.22 -45.82
CA ASP A 46 30.31 -84.59 -46.99
C ASP A 46 30.48 -83.44 -48.01
N ASP A 47 29.45 -82.60 -48.16
CA ASP A 47 29.45 -81.43 -49.05
C ASP A 47 30.39 -80.31 -48.56
N GLU A 48 30.42 -80.03 -47.25
CA GLU A 48 31.38 -79.08 -46.68
C GLU A 48 32.81 -79.60 -46.76
N PHE A 49 33.01 -80.91 -46.56
CA PHE A 49 34.31 -81.54 -46.66
C PHE A 49 34.91 -81.42 -48.08
N ASP A 50 34.11 -81.69 -49.11
CA ASP A 50 34.50 -81.53 -50.51
C ASP A 50 34.86 -80.07 -50.86
N ASN A 51 34.10 -79.11 -50.32
CA ASN A 51 34.36 -77.68 -50.49
C ASN A 51 35.69 -77.24 -49.87
N VAL A 52 36.00 -77.74 -48.66
CA VAL A 52 37.26 -77.47 -47.98
C VAL A 52 38.45 -77.98 -48.80
N ILE A 53 38.37 -79.21 -49.33
CA ILE A 53 39.41 -79.78 -50.18
C ILE A 53 39.60 -78.96 -51.45
N ALA A 54 38.50 -78.62 -52.14
CA ALA A 54 38.55 -77.83 -53.37
C ALA A 54 39.24 -76.48 -53.15
N SER A 55 38.99 -75.85 -52.00
CA SER A 55 39.56 -74.55 -51.63
C SER A 55 41.06 -74.62 -51.31
N ILE A 56 41.53 -75.72 -50.74
CA ILE A 56 42.91 -75.88 -50.23
C ILE A 56 43.85 -76.52 -51.24
N ARG A 57 43.30 -77.21 -52.24
CA ARG A 57 44.02 -77.88 -53.32
C ARG A 57 45.11 -77.03 -53.96
N ASN A 58 44.83 -75.75 -54.22
CA ASN A 58 45.81 -74.83 -54.80
C ASN A 58 46.97 -74.52 -53.83
N GLU A 59 46.70 -74.41 -52.52
CA GLU A 59 47.74 -74.22 -51.51
C GLU A 59 48.63 -75.48 -51.38
N VAL A 60 48.03 -76.67 -51.41
CA VAL A 60 48.76 -77.95 -51.31
C VAL A 60 49.70 -78.14 -52.50
N ARG A 61 49.22 -77.88 -53.71
CA ARG A 61 50.06 -77.89 -54.93
C ARG A 61 51.23 -76.89 -54.82
N ALA A 62 50.99 -75.71 -54.25
CA ALA A 62 52.03 -74.71 -54.03
C ALA A 62 53.11 -75.17 -53.03
N THR A 63 52.76 -76.06 -52.08
CA THR A 63 53.72 -76.68 -51.17
C THR A 63 54.49 -77.87 -51.76
N GLY A 64 54.22 -78.25 -53.01
CA GLY A 64 54.89 -79.35 -53.70
C GLY A 64 54.39 -80.76 -53.32
N LEU A 65 53.29 -80.86 -52.60
CA LEU A 65 52.64 -82.13 -52.26
C LEU A 65 51.69 -82.58 -53.37
N GLU A 66 51.51 -83.89 -53.53
CA GLU A 66 50.52 -84.46 -54.45
C GLU A 66 49.10 -84.08 -54.02
N ASP A 67 48.28 -83.69 -54.99
CA ASP A 67 46.88 -83.27 -54.82
C ASP A 67 45.95 -84.50 -54.65
N SER A 68 46.17 -85.24 -53.57
CA SER A 68 45.25 -86.28 -53.10
C SER A 68 44.28 -85.70 -52.07
N ARG A 69 43.10 -86.35 -51.94
CA ARG A 69 42.07 -86.00 -50.95
C ARG A 69 42.65 -85.97 -49.53
N ASP A 70 43.45 -86.99 -49.20
CA ASP A 70 44.06 -87.17 -47.88
C ASP A 70 45.13 -86.12 -47.58
N ASN A 71 45.97 -85.77 -48.56
CA ASN A 71 47.00 -84.74 -48.39
C ASN A 71 46.38 -83.36 -48.17
N CYS A 72 45.31 -83.05 -48.90
CA CYS A 72 44.60 -81.77 -48.73
C CYS A 72 43.95 -81.66 -47.35
N TRP A 73 43.33 -82.74 -46.88
CA TRP A 73 42.71 -82.77 -45.55
C TRP A 73 43.75 -82.66 -44.44
N LYS A 74 44.84 -83.44 -44.52
CA LYS A 74 45.93 -83.35 -43.54
C LYS A 74 46.54 -81.94 -43.47
N TYR A 75 46.75 -81.31 -44.63
CA TYR A 75 47.25 -79.93 -44.69
C TYR A 75 46.27 -78.93 -44.06
N PHE A 76 44.96 -79.08 -44.30
CA PHE A 76 43.93 -78.27 -43.64
C PHE A 76 43.98 -78.39 -42.11
N ILE A 77 44.00 -79.62 -41.60
CA ILE A 77 44.03 -79.88 -40.16
C ILE A 77 45.31 -79.31 -39.53
N ASP A 78 46.47 -79.50 -40.16
CA ASP A 78 47.72 -78.90 -39.67
C ASP A 78 47.67 -77.37 -39.66
N LYS A 79 47.04 -76.76 -40.66
CA LYS A 79 46.81 -75.30 -40.70
C LYS A 79 45.89 -74.85 -39.56
N VAL A 80 44.77 -75.56 -39.34
CA VAL A 80 43.86 -75.29 -38.22
C VAL A 80 44.55 -75.42 -36.87
N ARG A 81 45.37 -76.46 -36.65
CA ARG A 81 46.12 -76.65 -35.38
C ARG A 81 47.12 -75.53 -35.11
N ARG A 82 47.68 -74.92 -36.16
CA ARG A 82 48.59 -73.77 -36.03
C ARG A 82 47.84 -72.49 -35.67
N THR A 83 46.69 -72.24 -36.28
CA THR A 83 45.96 -70.96 -36.21
C THR A 83 44.87 -70.91 -35.12
N LEU A 84 44.32 -72.05 -34.71
CA LEU A 84 43.34 -72.15 -33.63
C LEU A 84 44.03 -72.49 -32.31
N LYS A 85 43.91 -71.60 -31.32
CA LYS A 85 44.38 -71.83 -29.95
C LYS A 85 43.20 -72.08 -29.03
N VAL A 86 43.28 -73.11 -28.19
CA VAL A 86 42.23 -73.47 -27.24
C VAL A 86 42.72 -73.13 -25.83
N VAL A 87 41.95 -72.33 -25.09
CA VAL A 87 42.21 -71.97 -23.69
C VAL A 87 41.05 -72.47 -22.85
N LEU A 88 41.37 -73.31 -21.86
CA LEU A 88 40.40 -73.93 -20.97
C LEU A 88 40.60 -73.40 -19.55
N CYS A 89 39.60 -72.72 -19.01
CA CYS A 89 39.61 -72.17 -17.67
C CYS A 89 38.76 -73.03 -16.74
N PHE A 90 39.39 -73.98 -16.04
CA PHE A 90 38.73 -74.86 -15.08
C PHE A 90 39.06 -74.48 -13.64
N SER A 91 38.06 -74.63 -12.76
CA SER A 91 38.28 -74.47 -11.33
C SER A 91 39.02 -75.67 -10.76
N PRO A 92 40.08 -75.48 -9.95
CA PRO A 92 40.72 -76.56 -9.21
C PRO A 92 39.87 -77.04 -8.02
N VAL A 93 38.78 -76.32 -7.69
CA VAL A 93 37.92 -76.61 -6.55
C VAL A 93 36.98 -77.77 -6.86
N GLY A 94 36.92 -78.74 -5.95
CA GLY A 94 36.07 -79.93 -6.07
C GLY A 94 36.71 -81.08 -6.86
N SER A 95 35.93 -82.13 -7.13
CA SER A 95 36.42 -83.31 -7.84
C SER A 95 36.23 -83.27 -9.36
N THR A 96 35.48 -82.28 -9.87
CA THR A 96 35.03 -82.22 -11.27
C THR A 96 36.20 -82.19 -12.25
N LEU A 97 37.19 -81.30 -12.03
CA LEU A 97 38.38 -81.23 -12.86
C LEU A 97 39.14 -82.56 -12.87
N ARG A 98 39.37 -83.16 -11.69
CA ARG A 98 40.05 -84.45 -11.56
C ARG A 98 39.34 -85.57 -12.33
N VAL A 99 38.01 -85.62 -12.27
CA VAL A 99 37.20 -86.62 -12.99
C VAL A 99 37.29 -86.38 -14.50
N ARG A 100 37.16 -85.14 -14.95
CA ARG A 100 37.24 -84.77 -16.37
C ARG A 100 38.63 -85.03 -16.96
N SER A 101 39.71 -84.68 -16.26
CA SER A 101 41.08 -84.97 -16.70
C SER A 101 41.36 -86.47 -16.84
N ARG A 102 40.71 -87.33 -16.05
CA ARG A 102 40.79 -88.79 -16.19
C ARG A 102 39.98 -89.32 -17.37
N LYS A 103 38.78 -88.76 -17.60
CA LYS A 103 37.89 -89.13 -18.72
C LYS A 103 38.44 -88.65 -20.07
N PHE A 104 39.11 -87.49 -20.08
CA PHE A 104 39.56 -86.78 -21.28
C PHE A 104 41.06 -86.43 -21.18
N PRO A 105 41.97 -87.40 -21.44
CA PRO A 105 43.41 -87.21 -21.22
C PRO A 105 44.05 -86.14 -22.12
N ALA A 106 43.47 -85.83 -23.28
CA ALA A 106 44.02 -84.80 -24.17
C ALA A 106 43.98 -83.42 -23.52
N ILE A 107 43.04 -83.18 -22.60
CA ILE A 107 42.96 -81.93 -21.83
C ILE A 107 44.24 -81.71 -21.02
N THR A 108 44.87 -82.75 -20.48
CA THR A 108 46.11 -82.63 -19.69
C THR A 108 47.37 -82.89 -20.51
N ASN A 109 47.32 -83.78 -21.49
CA ASN A 109 48.51 -84.22 -22.22
C ASN A 109 48.85 -83.31 -23.40
N CYS A 110 47.86 -82.63 -23.97
CA CYS A 110 48.03 -81.81 -25.18
C CYS A 110 47.90 -80.30 -24.88
N THR A 111 47.81 -79.90 -23.61
CA THR A 111 47.76 -78.50 -23.19
C THR A 111 48.91 -78.17 -22.23
N SER A 112 49.22 -76.88 -22.11
CA SER A 112 50.10 -76.38 -21.07
C SER A 112 49.25 -75.94 -19.88
N ILE A 113 49.59 -76.42 -18.69
CA ILE A 113 48.87 -76.10 -17.46
C ILE A 113 49.48 -74.86 -16.85
N ASP A 114 48.66 -73.81 -16.73
CA ASP A 114 48.98 -72.60 -15.98
C ASP A 114 48.11 -72.54 -14.73
N VAL A 115 48.75 -72.42 -13.56
CA VAL A 115 48.07 -72.48 -12.26
C VAL A 115 47.96 -71.08 -11.70
N PHE A 116 46.72 -70.59 -11.57
CA PHE A 116 46.43 -69.32 -10.93
C PHE A 116 46.48 -69.48 -9.41
N HIS A 117 47.55 -68.96 -8.82
CA HIS A 117 47.72 -68.93 -7.37
C HIS A 117 46.90 -67.80 -6.73
N GLU A 118 46.61 -67.99 -5.44
CA GLU A 118 46.08 -66.92 -4.59
C GLU A 118 47.06 -65.73 -4.59
N TRP A 119 46.51 -64.52 -4.48
CA TRP A 119 47.35 -63.31 -4.49
C TRP A 119 48.20 -63.25 -3.22
N PRO A 120 49.54 -63.11 -3.34
CA PRO A 120 50.39 -62.88 -2.18
C PRO A 120 50.09 -61.51 -1.57
N LEU A 121 50.51 -61.32 -0.31
CA LEU A 121 50.29 -60.06 0.42
C LEU A 121 50.82 -58.84 -0.36
N GLU A 122 51.95 -58.97 -1.04
CA GLU A 122 52.52 -57.90 -1.88
C GLU A 122 51.58 -57.51 -3.03
N ALA A 123 50.95 -58.50 -3.69
CA ALA A 123 49.98 -58.24 -4.74
C ALA A 123 48.70 -57.61 -4.19
N LEU A 124 48.21 -58.07 -3.03
CA LEU A 124 47.05 -57.47 -2.36
C LEU A 124 47.31 -55.99 -2.02
N ASN A 125 48.49 -55.69 -1.48
CA ASN A 125 48.90 -54.32 -1.15
C ASN A 125 49.03 -53.46 -2.41
N SER A 126 49.67 -53.97 -3.47
CA SER A 126 49.81 -53.23 -4.74
C SER A 126 48.46 -52.94 -5.38
N VAL A 127 47.54 -53.90 -5.38
CA VAL A 127 46.21 -53.73 -5.94
C VAL A 127 45.41 -52.72 -5.11
N SER A 128 45.37 -52.88 -3.78
CA SER A 128 44.64 -51.93 -2.93
C SER A 128 45.20 -50.52 -3.02
N ALA A 129 46.52 -50.35 -3.08
CA ALA A 129 47.15 -49.04 -3.27
C ALA A 129 46.71 -48.38 -4.58
N ARG A 130 46.71 -49.13 -5.69
CA ARG A 130 46.32 -48.61 -7.01
C ARG A 130 44.84 -48.22 -7.07
N PHE A 131 43.95 -49.02 -6.47
CA PHE A 131 42.52 -48.68 -6.44
C PHE A 131 42.21 -47.51 -5.50
N LEU A 132 42.98 -47.31 -4.43
CA LEU A 132 42.80 -46.20 -3.48
C LEU A 132 43.46 -44.89 -3.93
N GLU A 133 44.24 -44.91 -5.01
CA GLU A 133 44.92 -43.73 -5.56
C GLU A 133 43.93 -42.64 -6.00
N ASP A 134 42.83 -43.06 -6.63
CA ASP A 134 41.77 -42.15 -7.10
C ASP A 134 40.92 -41.55 -5.96
N MET A 135 41.22 -41.87 -4.70
CA MET A 135 40.43 -41.45 -3.55
C MET A 135 41.02 -40.20 -2.87
N GLU A 136 40.46 -39.04 -3.19
CA GLU A 136 40.87 -37.73 -2.62
C GLU A 136 40.60 -37.60 -1.11
N LEU A 137 39.63 -38.35 -0.57
CA LEU A 137 39.26 -38.31 0.86
C LEU A 137 40.32 -38.89 1.79
N LEU A 138 41.31 -39.60 1.25
CA LEU A 138 42.42 -40.17 2.01
C LEU A 138 43.68 -39.36 1.81
N SER A 139 44.31 -38.96 2.91
CA SER A 139 45.68 -38.43 2.89
C SER A 139 46.66 -39.54 2.48
N ASP A 140 47.77 -39.15 1.85
CA ASP A 140 48.76 -40.09 1.32
C ASP A 140 49.29 -41.07 2.39
N ASP A 141 49.59 -40.59 3.61
CA ASP A 141 50.05 -41.41 4.73
C ASP A 141 49.01 -42.47 5.18
N MET A 142 47.72 -42.11 5.13
CA MET A 142 46.64 -43.03 5.48
C MET A 142 46.36 -44.01 4.36
N ARG A 143 46.55 -43.62 3.09
CA ARG A 143 46.32 -44.47 1.92
C ARG A 143 47.19 -45.72 1.98
N GLU A 144 48.48 -45.57 2.28
CA GLU A 144 49.40 -46.71 2.42
C GLU A 144 48.99 -47.63 3.58
N SER A 145 48.65 -47.04 4.73
CA SER A 145 48.23 -47.79 5.92
C SER A 145 46.95 -48.58 5.69
N VAL A 146 45.95 -47.96 5.03
CA VAL A 146 44.68 -48.61 4.66
C VAL A 146 44.89 -49.71 3.64
N SER A 147 45.75 -49.48 2.64
CA SER A 147 46.11 -50.48 1.63
C SER A 147 46.71 -51.75 2.27
N LYS A 148 47.69 -51.59 3.17
CA LYS A 148 48.29 -52.68 3.94
C LYS A 148 47.27 -53.39 4.84
N PHE A 149 46.38 -52.63 5.48
CA PHE A 149 45.34 -53.18 6.33
C PHE A 149 44.33 -54.03 5.53
N MET A 150 43.92 -53.58 4.34
CA MET A 150 43.03 -54.35 3.48
C MET A 150 43.65 -55.70 3.10
N GLY A 151 44.93 -55.72 2.72
CA GLY A 151 45.66 -56.96 2.42
C GLY A 151 45.73 -57.91 3.61
N TYR A 152 46.07 -57.38 4.79
CA TYR A 152 46.08 -58.14 6.05
C TYR A 152 44.72 -58.75 6.39
N VAL A 153 43.63 -57.97 6.29
CA VAL A 153 42.27 -58.45 6.58
C VAL A 153 41.88 -59.58 5.62
N HIS A 154 42.19 -59.45 4.33
CA HIS A 154 41.90 -60.51 3.36
C HIS A 154 42.62 -61.82 3.71
N GLN A 155 43.90 -61.74 4.08
CA GLN A 155 44.68 -62.90 4.52
C GLN A 155 44.13 -63.52 5.81
N SER A 156 43.74 -62.70 6.78
CA SER A 156 43.12 -63.16 8.02
C SER A 156 41.79 -63.88 7.78
N VAL A 157 40.99 -63.43 6.80
CA VAL A 157 39.76 -64.13 6.40
C VAL A 157 40.08 -65.48 5.74
N ASN A 158 41.18 -65.61 4.99
CA ASN A 158 41.62 -66.89 4.44
C ASN A 158 41.96 -67.88 5.55
N GLU A 159 42.76 -67.45 6.53
CA GLU A 159 43.14 -68.25 7.71
C GLU A 159 41.91 -68.67 8.52
N THR A 160 40.99 -67.73 8.76
CA THR A 160 39.73 -67.99 9.47
C THR A 160 38.84 -68.96 8.69
N SER A 161 38.80 -68.85 7.35
CA SER A 161 38.01 -69.76 6.51
C SER A 161 38.54 -71.20 6.56
N GLN A 162 39.86 -71.40 6.73
CA GLN A 162 40.44 -72.72 6.96
C GLN A 162 40.00 -73.31 8.31
N GLN A 163 40.00 -72.50 9.38
CA GLN A 163 39.51 -72.92 10.70
C GLN A 163 38.01 -73.24 10.67
N TYR A 164 37.23 -72.41 9.97
CA TYR A 164 35.80 -72.63 9.78
C TYR A 164 35.51 -73.95 9.05
N LEU A 165 36.30 -74.28 8.03
CA LEU A 165 36.19 -75.58 7.37
C LEU A 165 36.50 -76.75 8.31
N GLN A 166 37.53 -76.64 9.15
CA GLN A 166 37.89 -77.70 10.09
C GLN A 166 36.79 -77.95 11.13
N ASN A 167 36.17 -76.88 11.64
CA ASN A 167 35.18 -76.97 12.71
C ASN A 167 33.78 -77.30 12.19
N GLU A 168 33.30 -76.56 11.18
CA GLU A 168 31.92 -76.63 10.69
C GLU A 168 31.77 -77.51 9.45
N ARG A 169 32.87 -77.99 8.87
CA ARG A 169 32.90 -78.77 7.62
C ARG A 169 32.22 -78.05 6.44
N ARG A 170 32.16 -76.73 6.50
CA ARG A 170 31.60 -75.86 5.46
C ARG A 170 32.71 -75.04 4.82
N TYR A 171 32.74 -75.03 3.49
CA TYR A 171 33.69 -74.22 2.74
C TYR A 171 33.19 -72.78 2.63
N ASN A 172 34.06 -71.83 2.93
CA ASN A 172 33.93 -70.43 2.54
C ASN A 172 35.09 -70.09 1.60
N TYR A 173 34.76 -69.60 0.40
CA TYR A 173 35.77 -69.28 -0.60
C TYR A 173 36.00 -67.78 -0.65
N THR A 174 37.24 -67.39 -0.42
CA THR A 174 37.73 -66.05 -0.69
C THR A 174 38.31 -66.01 -2.10
N THR A 175 37.99 -64.96 -2.84
CA THR A 175 38.49 -64.78 -4.21
C THR A 175 39.07 -63.37 -4.35
N PRO A 176 39.97 -63.15 -5.32
CA PRO A 176 40.41 -61.80 -5.66
C PRO A 176 39.24 -60.85 -5.98
N LYS A 177 38.14 -61.38 -6.55
CA LYS A 177 36.91 -60.61 -6.76
C LYS A 177 36.30 -60.13 -5.45
N SER A 178 36.24 -60.97 -4.42
CA SER A 178 35.76 -60.58 -3.08
C SER A 178 36.64 -59.48 -2.46
N PHE A 179 37.95 -59.51 -2.71
CA PHE A 179 38.87 -58.44 -2.29
C PHE A 179 38.60 -57.12 -3.02
N LEU A 180 38.39 -57.16 -4.35
CA LEU A 180 38.02 -55.98 -5.13
C LEU A 180 36.67 -55.39 -4.67
N GLU A 181 35.70 -56.25 -4.32
CA GLU A 181 34.43 -55.81 -3.75
C GLU A 181 34.61 -55.18 -2.36
N GLN A 182 35.54 -55.69 -1.52
CA GLN A 182 35.88 -55.05 -0.24
C GLN A 182 36.42 -53.63 -0.44
N ILE A 183 37.34 -53.44 -1.39
CA ILE A 183 37.90 -52.12 -1.72
C ILE A 183 36.78 -51.19 -2.21
N LYS A 184 35.96 -51.66 -3.16
CA LYS A 184 34.85 -50.88 -3.72
C LYS A 184 33.80 -50.52 -2.66
N LEU A 185 33.47 -51.45 -1.76
CA LEU A 185 32.55 -51.21 -0.66
C LEU A 185 33.11 -50.15 0.29
N TYR A 186 34.39 -50.25 0.64
CA TYR A 186 35.06 -49.24 1.46
C TYR A 186 35.00 -47.87 0.80
N GLN A 187 35.31 -47.78 -0.49
CA GLN A 187 35.27 -46.52 -1.24
C GLN A 187 33.89 -45.88 -1.21
N ASN A 188 32.86 -46.67 -1.56
CA ASN A 188 31.48 -46.21 -1.56
C ASN A 188 31.01 -45.76 -0.17
N LEU A 189 31.38 -46.52 0.88
CA LEU A 189 30.97 -46.22 2.23
C LEU A 189 31.65 -44.94 2.74
N LEU A 190 32.94 -44.75 2.48
CA LEU A 190 33.68 -43.57 2.90
C LEU A 190 33.11 -42.31 2.24
N THR A 191 32.90 -42.33 0.92
CA THR A 191 32.32 -41.19 0.19
C THR A 191 30.93 -40.86 0.74
N LYS A 192 30.06 -41.87 0.87
CA LYS A 192 28.71 -41.67 1.41
C LYS A 192 28.72 -41.09 2.82
N LYS A 193 29.57 -41.62 3.70
CA LYS A 193 29.66 -41.15 5.10
C LYS A 193 30.27 -39.76 5.20
N ASN A 194 31.27 -39.45 4.38
CA ASN A 194 31.82 -38.12 4.28
C ASN A 194 30.75 -37.12 3.83
N ASP A 195 30.00 -37.41 2.76
CA ASP A 195 28.94 -36.53 2.27
C ASP A 195 27.83 -36.30 3.31
N GLU A 196 27.43 -37.36 4.03
CA GLU A 196 26.47 -37.27 5.14
C GLU A 196 26.99 -36.35 6.26
N LEU A 197 28.29 -36.43 6.58
CA LEU A 197 28.93 -35.59 7.60
C LEU A 197 29.08 -34.15 7.12
N GLN A 198 29.54 -33.92 5.90
CA GLN A 198 29.67 -32.58 5.32
C GLN A 198 28.33 -31.85 5.29
N LYS A 199 27.25 -32.53 4.91
CA LYS A 199 25.89 -31.96 4.98
C LYS A 199 25.49 -31.55 6.40
N LYS A 200 25.87 -32.33 7.41
CA LYS A 200 25.61 -32.00 8.82
C LYS A 200 26.46 -30.82 9.29
N ILE A 201 27.73 -30.76 8.89
CA ILE A 201 28.63 -29.64 9.18
C ILE A 201 28.07 -28.35 8.58
N ILE A 202 27.77 -28.34 7.28
CA ILE A 202 27.18 -27.17 6.59
C ILE A 202 25.88 -26.73 7.27
N ARG A 203 25.01 -27.67 7.66
CA ARG A 203 23.78 -27.35 8.39
C ARG A 203 24.08 -26.65 9.74
N LEU A 204 25.05 -27.13 10.49
CA LEU A 204 25.44 -26.55 11.78
C LEU A 204 26.10 -25.17 11.58
N GLU A 205 26.98 -25.02 10.60
CA GLU A 205 27.60 -23.75 10.22
C GLU A 205 26.54 -22.70 9.86
N ASN A 206 25.60 -23.05 8.99
CA ASN A 206 24.46 -22.19 8.65
C ASN A 206 23.63 -21.84 9.89
N GLY A 207 23.42 -22.80 10.80
CA GLY A 207 22.73 -22.58 12.07
C GLY A 207 23.45 -21.57 12.95
N ILE A 208 24.77 -21.72 13.10
CA ILE A 208 25.63 -20.80 13.88
C ILE A 208 25.62 -19.41 13.24
N GLU A 209 25.69 -19.31 11.91
CA GLU A 209 25.64 -18.03 11.21
C GLU A 209 24.30 -17.31 11.45
N LYS A 210 23.18 -18.04 11.41
CA LYS A 210 21.85 -17.48 11.73
C LYS A 210 21.78 -17.02 13.17
N LEU A 211 22.27 -17.83 14.12
CA LEU A 211 22.31 -17.43 15.53
C LEU A 211 23.15 -16.16 15.74
N ARG A 212 24.31 -16.06 15.08
CA ARG A 212 25.14 -14.86 15.10
C ARG A 212 24.41 -13.64 14.54
N SER A 213 23.74 -13.78 13.40
CA SER A 213 22.96 -12.69 12.79
C SER A 213 21.81 -12.24 13.69
N THR A 214 21.08 -13.18 14.31
CA THR A 214 20.00 -12.85 15.24
C THR A 214 20.54 -12.16 16.49
N ALA A 215 21.70 -12.61 17.02
CA ALA A 215 22.34 -11.94 18.16
C ALA A 215 22.66 -10.47 17.83
N THR A 216 23.25 -10.20 16.66
CA THR A 216 23.52 -8.82 16.21
C THR A 216 22.24 -7.99 16.06
N GLN A 217 21.17 -8.56 15.47
CA GLN A 217 19.89 -7.86 15.35
C GLN A 217 19.24 -7.56 16.70
N VAL A 218 19.37 -8.46 17.68
CA VAL A 218 18.87 -8.26 19.04
C VAL A 218 19.65 -7.15 19.73
N ASP A 219 20.97 -7.10 19.56
CA ASP A 219 21.79 -6.04 20.12
C ASP A 219 21.45 -4.66 19.51
N ASP A 220 21.22 -4.60 18.20
CA ASP A 220 20.74 -3.39 17.52
C ASP A 220 19.36 -2.94 18.02
N LEU A 221 18.44 -3.89 18.22
CA LEU A 221 17.10 -3.60 18.75
C LEU A 221 17.16 -3.11 20.19
N LYS A 222 18.02 -3.70 21.03
CA LYS A 222 18.25 -3.21 22.40
C LYS A 222 18.78 -1.79 22.42
N ALA A 223 19.73 -1.47 21.53
CA ALA A 223 20.25 -0.11 21.40
C ALA A 223 19.17 0.90 20.96
N LYS A 224 18.32 0.52 19.99
CA LYS A 224 17.19 1.35 19.55
C LYS A 224 16.14 1.53 20.66
N LEU A 225 15.82 0.48 21.40
CA LEU A 225 14.86 0.53 22.51
C LEU A 225 15.36 1.48 23.59
N ALA A 226 16.62 1.37 23.99
CA ALA A 226 17.23 2.25 24.99
C ALA A 226 17.18 3.72 24.57
N ALA A 227 17.44 4.03 23.28
CA ALA A 227 17.32 5.39 22.76
C ALA A 227 15.86 5.88 22.77
N GLN A 228 14.90 5.03 22.40
CA GLN A 228 13.47 5.37 22.39
C GLN A 228 12.89 5.54 23.79
N GLU A 229 13.33 4.78 24.79
CA GLU A 229 12.90 4.96 26.19
C GLU A 229 13.31 6.34 26.72
N VAL A 230 14.50 6.82 26.39
CA VAL A 230 14.97 8.16 26.76
C VAL A 230 14.14 9.24 26.05
N GLU A 231 13.89 9.10 24.75
CA GLU A 231 13.07 10.06 23.99
C GLU A 231 11.62 10.08 24.49
N LEU A 232 11.05 8.91 24.80
CA LEU A 232 9.71 8.79 25.35
C LEU A 232 9.62 9.49 26.71
N GLY A 233 10.59 9.29 27.60
CA GLY A 233 10.65 9.97 28.89
C GLY A 233 10.65 11.49 28.75
N GLN A 234 11.48 12.03 27.84
CA GLN A 234 11.51 13.48 27.55
C GLN A 234 10.17 13.99 27.03
N LYS A 235 9.56 13.29 26.06
CA LYS A 235 8.24 13.68 25.52
C LYS A 235 7.13 13.54 26.55
N THR A 236 7.16 12.54 27.42
CA THR A 236 6.19 12.40 28.51
C THR A 236 6.33 13.55 29.50
N ASP A 237 7.54 13.95 29.86
CA ASP A 237 7.78 15.11 30.72
C ASP A 237 7.30 16.43 30.08
N GLU A 238 7.57 16.63 28.79
CA GLU A 238 7.06 17.78 28.04
C GLU A 238 5.54 17.78 27.97
N THR A 239 4.93 16.62 27.71
CA THR A 239 3.47 16.46 27.65
C THR A 239 2.83 16.74 29.01
N ASN A 240 3.44 16.27 30.10
CA ASN A 240 2.97 16.54 31.47
C ASN A 240 3.06 18.05 31.80
N LYS A 241 4.12 18.74 31.38
CA LYS A 241 4.23 20.21 31.52
C LYS A 241 3.14 20.92 30.72
N LEU A 242 2.90 20.51 29.47
CA LEU A 242 1.85 21.08 28.63
C LEU A 242 0.45 20.83 29.20
N LEU A 243 0.19 19.63 29.71
CA LEU A 243 -1.06 19.28 30.40
C LEU A 243 -1.32 20.17 31.61
N ALA A 244 -0.29 20.49 32.40
CA ALA A 244 -0.43 21.40 33.54
C ALA A 244 -0.80 22.83 33.09
N VAL A 245 -0.16 23.35 32.04
CA VAL A 245 -0.47 24.68 31.47
C VAL A 245 -1.88 24.71 30.88
N VAL A 246 -2.23 23.71 30.07
CA VAL A 246 -3.57 23.59 29.49
C VAL A 246 -4.64 23.44 30.56
N GLY A 247 -4.35 22.72 31.66
CA GLY A 247 -5.24 22.63 32.82
C GLY A 247 -5.52 24.00 33.43
N SER A 248 -4.48 24.78 33.72
CA SER A 248 -4.64 26.14 34.27
C SER A 248 -5.33 27.10 33.29
N ASP A 249 -5.03 27.00 31.99
CA ASP A 249 -5.66 27.84 30.97
C ASP A 249 -7.12 27.47 30.75
N THR A 250 -7.48 26.18 30.84
CA THR A 250 -8.88 25.72 30.73
C THR A 250 -9.71 26.24 31.90
N GLU A 251 -9.17 26.22 33.12
CA GLU A 251 -9.83 26.79 34.28
C GLU A 251 -10.04 28.30 34.12
N ARG A 252 -9.00 29.03 33.68
CA ARG A 252 -9.08 30.47 33.41
C ARG A 252 -10.12 30.80 32.34
N VAL A 253 -10.10 30.10 31.20
CA VAL A 253 -11.08 30.29 30.10
C VAL A 253 -12.50 29.96 30.58
N SER A 254 -12.69 28.96 31.44
CA SER A 254 -14.01 28.63 31.98
C SER A 254 -14.57 29.77 32.84
N THR A 255 -13.73 30.42 33.65
CA THR A 255 -14.14 31.56 34.49
C THR A 255 -14.44 32.80 33.66
N GLU A 256 -13.61 33.12 32.66
CA GLU A 256 -13.84 34.27 31.77
C GLU A 256 -15.06 34.06 30.87
N LYS A 257 -15.30 32.82 30.41
CA LYS A 257 -16.52 32.48 29.67
C LYS A 257 -17.79 32.64 30.51
N ALA A 258 -17.77 32.23 31.78
CA ALA A 258 -18.92 32.44 32.67
C ALA A 258 -19.25 33.94 32.86
N ILE A 259 -18.21 34.79 32.94
CA ILE A 259 -18.36 36.24 33.03
C ILE A 259 -18.91 36.83 31.71
N ALA A 260 -18.43 36.33 30.56
CA ALA A 260 -18.93 36.74 29.25
C ALA A 260 -20.41 36.37 29.04
N ASP A 261 -20.80 35.15 29.40
CA ASP A 261 -22.18 34.65 29.30
C ASP A 261 -23.15 35.44 30.19
N GLU A 262 -22.69 35.92 31.35
CA GLU A 262 -23.51 36.77 32.24
C GLU A 262 -23.71 38.18 31.67
N GLU A 263 -22.65 38.79 31.13
CA GLU A 263 -22.74 40.11 30.50
C GLU A 263 -23.53 40.07 29.18
N GLU A 264 -23.48 38.97 28.41
CA GLU A 264 -24.28 38.80 27.20
C GLU A 264 -25.78 38.85 27.52
N LYS A 265 -26.22 38.19 28.59
CA LYS A 265 -27.63 38.24 29.04
C LYS A 265 -28.08 39.64 29.44
N LYS A 266 -27.19 40.46 30.02
CA LYS A 266 -27.50 41.86 30.38
C LYS A 266 -27.65 42.72 29.12
N VAL A 267 -26.74 42.56 28.15
CA VAL A 267 -26.81 43.27 26.86
C VAL A 267 -28.06 42.89 26.08
N GLN A 268 -28.47 41.62 26.10
CA GLN A 268 -29.68 41.15 25.42
C GLN A 268 -30.95 41.84 25.93
N LYS A 269 -31.11 41.95 27.25
CA LYS A 269 -32.26 42.66 27.86
C LYS A 269 -32.31 44.13 27.46
N ILE A 270 -31.16 44.81 27.48
CA ILE A 270 -31.06 46.23 27.09
C ILE A 270 -31.41 46.39 25.59
N ASN A 271 -31.00 45.45 24.74
CA ASN A 271 -31.31 45.46 23.31
C ASN A 271 -32.80 45.27 23.00
N GLU A 272 -33.49 44.41 23.76
CA GLU A 272 -34.95 44.23 23.64
C GLU A 272 -35.72 45.49 24.04
N ASP A 273 -35.31 46.17 25.11
CA ASP A 273 -35.95 47.40 25.57
C ASP A 273 -35.73 48.58 24.62
N VAL A 274 -34.53 48.71 24.04
CA VAL A 274 -34.24 49.72 23.00
C VAL A 274 -35.07 49.47 21.74
N SER A 275 -35.21 48.20 21.31
CA SER A 275 -36.02 47.86 20.13
C SER A 275 -37.48 48.24 20.29
N LYS A 276 -38.07 48.07 21.48
CA LYS A 276 -39.46 48.48 21.77
C LYS A 276 -39.61 50.00 21.70
N LYS A 277 -38.69 50.75 22.33
CA LYS A 277 -38.68 52.22 22.29
C LYS A 277 -38.54 52.76 20.86
N GLN A 278 -37.78 52.08 20.01
CA GLN A 278 -37.59 52.45 18.60
C GLN A 278 -38.88 52.28 17.78
N GLN A 279 -39.59 51.16 17.96
CA GLN A 279 -40.86 50.90 17.29
C GLN A 279 -41.94 51.90 17.68
N ASP A 280 -42.03 52.27 18.96
CA ASP A 280 -43.00 53.25 19.43
C ASP A 280 -42.73 54.66 18.90
N CYS A 281 -41.46 55.08 18.83
CA CYS A 281 -41.09 56.39 18.26
C CYS A 281 -41.41 56.46 16.75
N GLN A 282 -41.12 55.38 16.00
CA GLN A 282 -41.38 55.33 14.55
C GLN A 282 -42.88 55.35 14.23
N ARG A 283 -43.70 54.67 15.04
CA ARG A 283 -45.16 54.63 14.86
C ARG A 283 -45.82 55.99 15.08
N ASP A 284 -45.30 56.81 15.98
CA ASP A 284 -45.87 58.13 16.26
C ASP A 284 -45.38 59.20 15.29
N LEU A 285 -44.15 59.07 14.76
CA LEU A 285 -43.62 59.97 13.74
C LEU A 285 -44.38 59.83 12.40
N SER A 286 -44.75 58.60 12.01
CA SER A 286 -45.51 58.35 10.78
C SER A 286 -46.93 58.95 10.80
N LYS A 287 -47.50 59.23 11.98
CA LYS A 287 -48.81 59.91 12.11
C LYS A 287 -48.75 61.40 11.76
N ALA A 288 -47.57 62.02 11.85
CA ALA A 288 -47.38 63.46 11.59
C ALA A 288 -47.15 63.77 10.09
N GLU A 289 -46.59 62.83 9.34
CA GLU A 289 -46.24 63.02 7.92
C GLU A 289 -47.43 63.42 7.01
N PRO A 290 -48.65 62.86 7.17
CA PRO A 290 -49.79 63.23 6.33
C PRO A 290 -50.25 64.67 6.56
N ALA A 291 -50.20 65.16 7.80
CA ALA A 291 -50.60 66.51 8.16
C ALA A 291 -49.66 67.56 7.54
N LEU A 292 -48.35 67.27 7.54
CA LEU A 292 -47.34 68.15 6.94
C LEU A 292 -47.49 68.22 5.41
N LYS A 293 -47.67 67.06 4.75
CA LYS A 293 -47.92 67.04 3.29
C LYS A 293 -49.22 67.76 2.91
N ALA A 294 -50.26 67.66 3.73
CA ALA A 294 -51.51 68.37 3.51
C ALA A 294 -51.35 69.91 3.66
N ALA A 295 -50.51 70.38 4.59
CA ALA A 295 -50.19 71.80 4.72
C ALA A 295 -49.44 72.34 3.49
N GLU A 296 -48.45 71.60 2.98
CA GLU A 296 -47.70 71.98 1.78
C GLU A 296 -48.62 72.01 0.53
N GLN A 297 -49.53 71.03 0.40
CA GLN A 297 -50.53 71.03 -0.67
C GLN A 297 -51.50 72.20 -0.59
N ALA A 298 -51.90 72.63 0.62
CA ALA A 298 -52.75 73.80 0.80
C ALA A 298 -52.10 75.08 0.26
N LEU A 299 -50.78 75.24 0.43
CA LEU A 299 -50.04 76.38 -0.12
C LEU A 299 -49.94 76.36 -1.65
N ASN A 300 -49.80 75.18 -2.26
CA ASN A 300 -49.75 75.04 -3.72
C ASN A 300 -51.05 75.45 -4.43
N THR A 301 -52.17 75.53 -3.70
CA THR A 301 -53.44 76.06 -4.24
C THR A 301 -53.50 77.61 -4.27
N LEU A 302 -52.57 78.29 -3.61
CA LEU A 302 -52.49 79.75 -3.55
C LEU A 302 -51.59 80.28 -4.67
N ASN A 303 -52.14 81.11 -5.56
CA ASN A 303 -51.37 81.82 -6.58
C ASN A 303 -51.48 83.35 -6.39
N LYS A 304 -50.57 84.09 -7.02
CA LYS A 304 -50.49 85.57 -6.90
C LYS A 304 -51.80 86.27 -7.29
N ASN A 305 -52.53 85.71 -8.25
CA ASN A 305 -53.80 86.27 -8.72
C ASN A 305 -54.88 86.17 -7.63
N ASN A 306 -55.02 84.99 -7.01
CA ASN A 306 -56.00 84.74 -5.94
C ASN A 306 -55.73 85.62 -4.71
N LEU A 307 -54.46 85.86 -4.36
CA LEU A 307 -54.07 86.76 -3.27
C LEU A 307 -54.26 88.25 -3.63
N THR A 308 -54.17 88.62 -4.90
CA THR A 308 -54.46 89.97 -5.38
C THR A 308 -55.96 90.25 -5.36
N GLU A 309 -56.80 89.26 -5.70
CA GLU A 309 -58.26 89.34 -5.52
C GLU A 309 -58.64 89.47 -4.05
N LEU A 310 -58.01 88.69 -3.17
CA LEU A 310 -58.22 88.80 -1.73
C LEU A 310 -57.87 90.22 -1.20
N LYS A 311 -56.86 90.88 -1.78
CA LYS A 311 -56.49 92.27 -1.44
C LYS A 311 -57.53 93.29 -1.92
N SER A 312 -58.25 93.06 -3.00
CA SER A 312 -59.12 94.09 -3.61
C SER A 312 -60.39 94.37 -2.79
N PHE A 313 -60.74 93.51 -1.82
CA PHE A 313 -61.85 93.75 -0.90
C PHE A 313 -61.68 95.06 -0.10
N SER A 314 -62.68 95.94 -0.24
CA SER A 314 -62.85 97.16 0.55
C SER A 314 -63.47 96.89 1.93
N SER A 315 -64.41 95.93 2.02
CA SER A 315 -64.97 95.39 3.28
C SER A 315 -65.28 93.89 3.13
N PRO A 316 -64.38 92.98 3.56
CA PRO A 316 -64.54 91.53 3.35
C PRO A 316 -65.51 90.87 4.35
N PRO A 317 -66.01 89.66 4.03
CA PRO A 317 -66.83 88.86 4.94
C PRO A 317 -66.09 88.44 6.23
N PRO A 318 -66.80 88.28 7.37
CA PRO A 318 -66.19 87.92 8.67
C PRO A 318 -65.30 86.66 8.63
N ALA A 319 -65.72 85.61 7.92
CA ALA A 319 -64.95 84.37 7.79
C ALA A 319 -63.57 84.59 7.13
N VAL A 320 -63.49 85.49 6.14
CA VAL A 320 -62.22 85.83 5.47
C VAL A 320 -61.33 86.65 6.40
N VAL A 321 -61.91 87.54 7.22
CA VAL A 321 -61.16 88.30 8.23
C VAL A 321 -60.56 87.37 9.28
N ASN A 322 -61.32 86.38 9.75
CA ASN A 322 -60.85 85.41 10.74
C ASN A 322 -59.68 84.56 10.21
N VAL A 323 -59.76 84.08 8.97
CA VAL A 323 -58.67 83.30 8.36
C VAL A 323 -57.39 84.11 8.26
N VAL A 324 -57.47 85.35 7.75
CA VAL A 324 -56.28 86.18 7.59
C VAL A 324 -55.74 86.62 8.96
N ALA A 325 -56.61 86.84 9.95
CA ALA A 325 -56.20 87.09 11.33
C ALA A 325 -55.47 85.89 11.95
N ALA A 326 -55.92 84.65 11.70
CA ALA A 326 -55.26 83.43 12.17
C ALA A 326 -53.88 83.23 11.52
N VAL A 327 -53.76 83.46 10.21
CA VAL A 327 -52.46 83.45 9.52
C VAL A 327 -51.54 84.55 10.05
N MET A 328 -52.08 85.73 10.38
CA MET A 328 -51.33 86.82 11.02
C MET A 328 -50.83 86.46 12.42
N CYS A 329 -51.59 85.67 13.16
CA CYS A 329 -51.16 85.18 14.46
C CYS A 329 -50.04 84.13 14.33
N LEU A 330 -50.07 83.25 13.32
CA LEU A 330 -49.01 82.26 13.08
C LEU A 330 -47.70 82.88 12.57
N LEU A 331 -47.77 83.86 11.67
CA LEU A 331 -46.61 84.54 11.09
C LEU A 331 -46.06 85.70 11.94
N ALA A 332 -46.53 85.84 13.18
CA ALA A 332 -46.04 86.88 14.08
C ALA A 332 -44.57 86.60 14.49
N PRO A 333 -43.62 87.48 14.15
CA PRO A 333 -42.21 87.25 14.42
C PRO A 333 -41.95 87.19 15.94
N GLY A 334 -41.37 86.08 16.40
CA GLY A 334 -40.99 85.88 17.79
C GLY A 334 -42.16 85.89 18.79
N GLY A 335 -43.36 85.47 18.37
CA GLY A 335 -44.50 85.36 19.29
C GLY A 335 -45.21 86.68 19.63
N ARG A 336 -44.87 87.78 18.96
CA ARG A 336 -45.49 89.10 19.17
C ARG A 336 -46.80 89.24 18.41
N VAL A 337 -47.86 88.61 18.91
CA VAL A 337 -49.20 88.65 18.31
C VAL A 337 -49.74 90.09 18.31
N PRO A 338 -50.16 90.66 17.17
CA PRO A 338 -50.73 92.01 17.11
C PRO A 338 -52.02 92.16 17.94
N LYS A 339 -52.13 93.24 18.74
CA LYS A 339 -53.34 93.53 19.55
C LYS A 339 -54.55 93.95 18.68
N ASP A 340 -54.30 94.56 17.52
CA ASP A 340 -55.33 94.91 16.55
C ASP A 340 -55.31 93.87 15.41
N LYS A 341 -56.38 93.08 15.32
CA LYS A 341 -56.59 92.00 14.35
C LYS A 341 -57.50 92.40 13.19
N SER A 342 -57.71 93.71 13.00
CA SER A 342 -58.58 94.22 11.95
C SER A 342 -58.04 93.95 10.54
N TRP A 343 -58.95 93.79 9.57
CA TRP A 343 -58.63 93.61 8.16
C TRP A 343 -57.66 94.68 7.62
N LYS A 344 -57.78 95.92 8.11
CA LYS A 344 -56.93 97.04 7.69
C LYS A 344 -55.46 96.80 8.02
N MET A 345 -55.17 96.25 9.21
CA MET A 345 -53.81 95.89 9.61
C MET A 345 -53.29 94.67 8.86
N ALA A 346 -54.10 93.62 8.76
CA ALA A 346 -53.74 92.41 8.02
C ALA A 346 -53.42 92.69 6.53
N LYS A 347 -54.21 93.57 5.89
CA LYS A 347 -53.97 94.03 4.52
C LYS A 347 -52.64 94.80 4.40
N ALA A 348 -52.32 95.63 5.39
CA ALA A 348 -51.11 96.46 5.38
C ALA A 348 -49.83 95.64 5.58
N THR A 349 -49.85 94.65 6.48
CA THR A 349 -48.67 93.83 6.84
C THR A 349 -48.45 92.65 5.89
N MET A 350 -49.51 92.03 5.37
CA MET A 350 -49.41 90.80 4.57
C MET A 350 -49.70 91.02 3.08
N MET A 351 -50.73 91.79 2.74
CA MET A 351 -51.21 91.89 1.35
C MET A 351 -50.56 93.02 0.53
N ASN A 352 -49.75 93.88 1.14
CA ASN A 352 -48.97 94.87 0.41
C ASN A 352 -47.75 94.28 -0.32
N LYS A 353 -47.20 93.16 0.17
CA LYS A 353 -46.08 92.42 -0.43
C LYS A 353 -46.45 90.95 -0.62
N ILE A 354 -47.24 90.66 -1.66
CA ILE A 354 -47.84 89.34 -1.90
C ILE A 354 -46.77 88.24 -2.08
N ASP A 355 -45.67 88.55 -2.77
CA ASP A 355 -44.60 87.57 -3.03
C ASP A 355 -43.89 87.13 -1.74
N LEU A 356 -43.54 88.10 -0.87
CA LEU A 356 -42.91 87.83 0.43
C LEU A 356 -43.85 87.09 1.40
N PHE A 357 -45.15 87.35 1.31
CA PHE A 357 -46.14 86.65 2.12
C PHE A 357 -46.23 85.16 1.78
N LEU A 358 -46.17 84.80 0.49
CA LEU A 358 -46.17 83.41 0.06
C LEU A 358 -44.88 82.67 0.47
N GLU A 359 -43.72 83.31 0.33
CA GLU A 359 -42.44 82.75 0.79
C GLU A 359 -42.43 82.46 2.31
N ASN A 360 -42.98 83.37 3.11
CA ASN A 360 -43.08 83.19 4.57
C ASN A 360 -44.01 82.04 4.97
N LEU A 361 -45.01 81.71 4.15
CA LEU A 361 -45.88 80.56 4.36
C LEU A 361 -45.18 79.24 4.00
N ILE A 362 -44.44 79.22 2.89
CA ILE A 362 -43.71 78.03 2.42
C ILE A 362 -42.56 77.68 3.36
N ASN A 363 -41.79 78.69 3.80
CA ASN A 363 -40.61 78.51 4.65
C ASN A 363 -40.93 78.63 6.15
N TYR A 364 -42.19 78.42 6.54
CA TYR A 364 -42.58 78.50 7.94
C TYR A 364 -41.95 77.37 8.75
N ASP A 365 -41.29 77.71 9.86
CA ASP A 365 -40.76 76.74 10.81
C ASP A 365 -41.92 76.06 11.56
N LYS A 366 -42.31 74.90 11.04
CA LYS A 366 -43.39 74.05 11.54
C LYS A 366 -43.00 73.26 12.80
N ASP A 367 -41.71 73.15 13.10
CA ASP A 367 -41.18 72.38 14.22
C ASP A 367 -41.10 73.26 15.49
N HIS A 368 -40.93 74.58 15.33
CA HIS A 368 -40.79 75.55 16.43
C HIS A 368 -41.88 76.64 16.41
N VAL A 369 -43.14 76.26 16.55
CA VAL A 369 -44.26 77.23 16.70
C VAL A 369 -44.24 77.82 18.12
N HIS A 370 -44.05 79.13 18.23
CA HIS A 370 -44.02 79.80 19.54
C HIS A 370 -45.39 79.66 20.27
N GLU A 371 -45.38 79.32 21.57
CA GLU A 371 -46.58 79.05 22.38
C GLU A 371 -47.65 80.16 22.34
N ASN A 372 -47.21 81.42 22.37
CA ASN A 372 -48.08 82.59 22.20
C ASN A 372 -48.82 82.63 20.85
N CYS A 373 -48.20 82.20 19.75
CA CYS A 373 -48.83 82.13 18.42
C CYS A 373 -49.87 81.00 18.39
N GLN A 374 -49.55 79.84 18.96
CA GLN A 374 -50.48 78.71 19.08
C GLN A 374 -51.75 79.12 19.85
N ARG A 375 -51.58 79.67 21.05
CA ARG A 375 -52.70 80.12 21.90
C ARG A 375 -53.56 81.19 21.23
N ALA A 376 -52.98 82.02 20.38
CA ALA A 376 -53.71 83.07 19.66
C ALA A 376 -54.53 82.54 18.47
N VAL A 377 -54.13 81.39 17.91
CA VAL A 377 -54.78 80.73 16.76
C VAL A 377 -55.83 79.71 17.20
N GLU A 378 -55.65 79.12 18.38
CA GLU A 378 -56.51 78.09 18.96
C GLU A 378 -58.01 78.46 19.00
N PRO A 379 -58.42 79.70 19.35
CA PRO A 379 -59.83 80.11 19.29
C PRO A 379 -60.43 80.07 17.87
N TYR A 380 -59.61 80.27 16.84
CA TYR A 380 -60.04 80.16 15.43
C TYR A 380 -60.08 78.71 14.97
N TRP A 381 -59.14 77.86 15.43
CA TRP A 381 -59.12 76.45 15.05
C TRP A 381 -60.29 75.66 15.65
N VAL A 382 -60.75 76.01 16.85
CA VAL A 382 -61.88 75.33 17.51
C VAL A 382 -63.24 75.79 16.94
N ASP A 383 -63.28 76.90 16.20
CA ASP A 383 -64.50 77.45 15.60
C ASP A 383 -65.00 76.58 14.42
N PRO A 384 -66.23 76.03 14.47
CA PRO A 384 -66.80 75.24 13.36
C PRO A 384 -66.97 76.01 12.05
N GLU A 385 -67.02 77.36 12.08
CA GLU A 385 -67.10 78.17 10.86
C GLU A 385 -65.73 78.37 10.18
N PHE A 386 -64.64 77.98 10.84
CA PHE A 386 -63.26 78.02 10.34
C PHE A 386 -62.91 76.74 9.56
N ASP A 387 -63.70 76.45 8.52
CA ASP A 387 -63.53 75.28 7.66
C ASP A 387 -63.12 75.72 6.24
N PRO A 388 -62.10 75.08 5.62
CA PRO A 388 -61.68 75.41 4.26
C PRO A 388 -62.81 75.35 3.22
N ASP A 389 -63.76 74.41 3.33
CA ASP A 389 -64.85 74.23 2.37
C ASP A 389 -65.93 75.33 2.51
N LEU A 390 -66.23 75.74 3.75
CA LEU A 390 -67.15 76.86 4.02
C LEU A 390 -66.57 78.20 3.56
N VAL A 391 -65.26 78.40 3.74
CA VAL A 391 -64.57 79.62 3.33
C VAL A 391 -64.39 79.69 1.81
N LYS A 392 -64.28 78.54 1.11
CA LYS A 392 -64.12 78.47 -0.35
C LYS A 392 -65.23 79.17 -1.13
N GLY A 393 -66.47 79.09 -0.65
CA GLY A 393 -67.61 79.78 -1.25
C GLY A 393 -67.53 81.31 -1.16
N LYS A 394 -66.71 81.86 -0.24
CA LYS A 394 -66.52 83.31 -0.04
C LYS A 394 -65.20 83.80 -0.66
N SER A 395 -64.13 83.02 -0.57
CA SER A 395 -62.85 83.30 -1.26
C SER A 395 -62.00 82.04 -1.37
N PHE A 396 -61.51 81.75 -2.57
CA PHE A 396 -60.62 80.61 -2.83
C PHE A 396 -59.26 80.76 -2.13
N ALA A 397 -58.69 81.97 -2.12
CA ALA A 397 -57.44 82.24 -1.40
C ALA A 397 -57.58 82.08 0.12
N ALA A 398 -58.71 82.49 0.69
CA ALA A 398 -58.96 82.31 2.10
C ALA A 398 -59.17 80.82 2.47
N SER A 399 -59.72 80.00 1.58
CA SER A 399 -59.83 78.55 1.79
C SER A 399 -58.46 77.86 1.88
N GLY A 400 -57.54 78.16 0.95
CA GLY A 400 -56.18 77.62 0.98
C GLY A 400 -55.40 78.04 2.23
N LEU A 401 -55.54 79.31 2.65
CA LEU A 401 -54.95 79.80 3.89
C LEU A 401 -55.55 79.13 5.15
N CYS A 402 -56.87 78.90 5.18
CA CYS A 402 -57.54 78.20 6.27
C CYS A 402 -57.01 76.76 6.42
N SER A 403 -56.91 76.03 5.32
CA SER A 403 -56.40 74.65 5.30
C SER A 403 -54.94 74.57 5.76
N TRP A 404 -54.11 75.55 5.37
CA TRP A 404 -52.73 75.65 5.82
C TRP A 404 -52.62 75.82 7.35
N VAL A 405 -53.38 76.77 7.93
CA VAL A 405 -53.39 77.02 9.39
C VAL A 405 -53.76 75.75 10.17
N ILE A 406 -54.80 75.03 9.74
CA ILE A 406 -55.28 73.81 10.42
C ILE A 406 -54.23 72.70 10.39
N ASN A 407 -53.60 72.47 9.24
CA ASN A 407 -52.65 71.38 9.07
C ASN A 407 -51.30 71.64 9.78
N ILE A 408 -50.84 72.89 9.83
CA ILE A 408 -49.66 73.28 10.63
C ILE A 408 -49.91 73.07 12.11
N MET A 409 -51.08 73.47 12.62
CA MET A 409 -51.42 73.29 14.03
C MET A 409 -51.61 71.80 14.42
N ARG A 410 -52.12 70.97 13.51
CA ARG A 410 -52.18 69.50 13.68
C ARG A 410 -50.78 68.88 13.75
N TYR A 411 -49.88 69.29 12.86
CA TYR A 411 -48.50 68.79 12.83
C TYR A 411 -47.76 69.11 14.14
N TYR A 412 -47.81 70.37 14.58
CA TYR A 412 -47.13 70.84 15.79
C TYR A 412 -47.58 70.07 17.04
N LYS A 413 -48.88 69.76 17.17
CA LYS A 413 -49.40 68.96 18.29
C LYS A 413 -48.81 67.54 18.34
N VAL A 414 -48.57 66.92 17.18
CA VAL A 414 -47.94 65.58 17.12
C VAL A 414 -46.44 65.68 17.37
N TYR A 415 -45.77 66.71 16.85
CA TYR A 415 -44.34 66.97 17.06
C TYR A 415 -43.99 67.06 18.57
N CYS A 416 -44.72 67.86 19.34
CA CYS A 416 -44.51 68.00 20.80
C CYS A 416 -44.68 66.66 21.57
N ALA A 417 -45.47 65.72 21.05
CA ALA A 417 -45.65 64.41 21.67
C ALA A 417 -44.52 63.42 21.33
N VAL A 418 -43.82 63.62 20.22
CA VAL A 418 -42.76 62.74 19.70
C VAL A 418 -41.37 63.17 20.21
N GLU A 419 -41.14 64.47 20.43
CA GLU A 419 -39.83 65.01 20.85
C GLU A 419 -39.26 64.37 22.14
N PRO A 420 -40.03 64.20 23.25
CA PRO A 420 -39.50 63.53 24.44
C PRO A 420 -39.15 62.05 24.20
N LYS A 421 -39.88 61.38 23.31
CA LYS A 421 -39.63 59.96 22.96
C LYS A 421 -38.35 59.81 22.13
N ARG A 422 -38.04 60.79 21.27
CA ARG A 422 -36.81 60.82 20.49
C ARG A 422 -35.57 60.97 21.38
N MET A 423 -35.61 61.87 22.36
CA MET A 423 -34.52 62.03 23.33
C MET A 423 -34.34 60.77 24.20
N ALA A 424 -35.43 60.15 24.65
CA ALA A 424 -35.38 58.89 25.41
C ALA A 424 -34.81 57.72 24.59
N LEU A 425 -35.06 57.69 23.27
CA LEU A 425 -34.48 56.70 22.35
C LEU A 425 -32.96 56.90 22.19
N GLU A 426 -32.52 58.15 22.06
CA GLU A 426 -31.10 58.49 21.90
C GLU A 426 -30.28 58.11 23.13
N GLY A 427 -30.79 58.40 24.33
CA GLY A 427 -30.16 57.97 25.59
C GLY A 427 -30.07 56.44 25.72
N ALA A 428 -31.14 55.72 25.39
CA ALA A 428 -31.16 54.26 25.46
C ALA A 428 -30.22 53.60 24.42
N ASN A 429 -30.06 54.21 23.24
CA ASN A 429 -29.08 53.76 22.24
C ASN A 429 -27.62 53.96 22.70
N ALA A 430 -27.33 55.07 23.40
CA ALA A 430 -26.00 55.31 23.95
C ALA A 430 -25.62 54.26 25.02
N GLU A 431 -26.54 53.94 25.93
CA GLU A 431 -26.35 52.89 26.95
C GLU A 431 -26.10 51.51 26.31
N LEU A 432 -26.87 51.17 25.27
CA LEU A 432 -26.70 49.93 24.52
C LEU A 432 -25.34 49.84 23.81
N SER A 433 -24.85 50.95 23.27
CA SER A 433 -23.53 50.99 22.63
C SER A 433 -22.40 50.74 23.64
N ALA A 434 -22.49 51.32 24.83
CA ALA A 434 -21.51 51.14 25.90
C ALA A 434 -21.53 49.70 26.44
N ALA A 435 -22.71 49.11 26.59
CA ALA A 435 -22.87 47.72 27.03
C ALA A 435 -22.31 46.72 25.99
N LYS A 436 -22.56 46.94 24.69
CA LYS A 436 -21.96 46.13 23.60
C LYS A 436 -20.43 46.25 23.54
N HIS A 437 -19.88 47.44 23.81
CA HIS A 437 -18.43 47.62 23.83
C HIS A 437 -17.76 46.87 25.00
N LYS A 438 -18.38 46.87 26.19
CA LYS A 438 -17.90 46.09 27.34
C LYS A 438 -17.94 44.59 27.07
N LEU A 439 -19.04 44.07 26.50
CA LEU A 439 -19.14 42.66 26.13
C LEU A 439 -18.06 42.25 25.12
N LYS A 440 -17.80 43.08 24.10
CA LYS A 440 -16.76 42.82 23.11
C LYS A 440 -15.35 42.80 23.70
N ALA A 441 -15.07 43.64 24.69
CA ALA A 441 -13.79 43.65 25.39
C ALA A 441 -13.59 42.41 26.28
N ILE A 442 -14.68 41.84 26.81
CA ILE A 442 -14.64 40.61 27.63
C ILE A 442 -14.52 39.37 26.74
N THR A 443 -15.18 39.32 25.58
CA THR A 443 -15.10 38.17 24.65
C THR A 443 -13.80 38.10 23.84
N GLN A 444 -13.02 39.19 23.79
CA GLN A 444 -11.70 39.22 23.14
C GLN A 444 -10.54 38.91 24.09
N LYS A 445 -10.76 38.97 25.41
CA LYS A 445 -9.83 38.45 26.40
C LYS A 445 -9.99 36.94 26.50
#